data_AF-A0A849TPV3-F1
#
_entry.id   AF-A0A849TPV3-F1
#
_cell.length_a   1.000
_cell.length_b   1.000
_cell.length_c   1.000
_cell.angle_alpha   90.00
_cell.angle_beta   90.00
_cell.angle_gamma   90.00
#
_symmetry.space_group_name_H-M   'P 1'
#
loop_
_entity.id
_entity.type
_entity.pdbx_description
1 polymer ?
#
loop_
_entity_poly.entity_id
_entity_poly.type
_entity_poly.pdbx_seq_one_letter_code
_entity_poly.pdbx_strand_id
1 'polypeptide(L)'
;MNFEFYQSVAQKILSAHAQVIPDLRGIIVLIPNYHVAQPLAQALVAQAAVPALLLPPMLTFSDWASTIELTTPVESDTQRIALLYQTLRDNQWFENADLWSLSRELLALMDELTRHHVTLPNSPEEFAAQLIAAYSARNGQSLQFEARVVHELWYAMAASSQDGVRAYQQRLAQLASQINQPLYVLLTSELSAPETQFLQRCRERVEVTIFDLREQVNEVASCAVITRALQRDESHTDLRSDAQALQKNPDARLSSRLQLFAAQSLEQEARAAEVQIRRWLLDEKKSIAVVVQDRLVARRVRALLERAQVQVQDETGWTFSTLSVSTVLMTWLETLQNDFYYQDVLDLL
;
A
#
# COMPACT_ATOMS: atom_id res chain seq x y z
N MET A 1 -9.63 21.28 4.74
CA MET A 1 -9.74 19.97 4.09
C MET A 1 -9.38 18.80 5.00
N ASN A 2 -8.12 18.48 5.32
CA ASN A 2 -7.83 17.33 6.24
C ASN A 2 -8.50 17.46 7.61
N PHE A 3 -8.54 18.67 8.18
CA PHE A 3 -9.23 18.91 9.44
C PHE A 3 -10.75 18.71 9.34
N GLU A 4 -11.38 19.01 8.20
CA GLU A 4 -12.84 18.85 8.03
C GLU A 4 -13.21 17.38 7.87
N PHE A 5 -12.39 16.58 7.19
CA PHE A 5 -12.60 15.13 7.08
C PHE A 5 -12.60 14.47 8.46
N TYR A 6 -11.53 14.65 9.23
CA TYR A 6 -11.42 14.05 10.56
C TYR A 6 -12.48 14.58 11.52
N GLN A 7 -12.87 15.85 11.38
CA GLN A 7 -13.99 16.40 12.14
C GLN A 7 -15.32 15.73 11.77
N SER A 8 -15.62 15.53 10.49
CA SER A 8 -16.84 14.82 10.06
C SER A 8 -16.89 13.39 10.60
N VAL A 9 -15.77 12.67 10.50
CA VAL A 9 -15.63 11.30 11.05
C VAL A 9 -15.84 11.30 12.57
N ALA A 10 -15.14 12.19 13.29
CA ALA A 10 -15.26 12.30 14.74
C ALA A 10 -16.71 12.61 15.17
N GLN A 11 -17.39 13.50 14.45
CA GLN A 11 -18.77 13.89 14.76
C GLN A 11 -19.72 12.71 14.62
N LYS A 12 -19.56 11.91 13.57
CA LYS A 12 -20.41 10.73 13.33
C LYS A 12 -20.17 9.62 14.35
N ILE A 13 -18.92 9.40 14.77
CA ILE A 13 -18.58 8.44 15.82
C ILE A 13 -19.17 8.90 17.17
N LEU A 14 -18.98 10.16 17.54
CA LEU A 14 -19.46 10.71 18.81
C LEU A 14 -20.98 10.77 18.88
N SER A 15 -21.66 11.09 17.78
CA SER A 15 -23.14 11.12 17.75
C SER A 15 -23.74 9.72 17.87
N ALA A 16 -23.13 8.71 17.24
CA ALA A 16 -23.56 7.32 17.36
C ALA A 16 -23.36 6.76 18.78
N HIS A 17 -22.34 7.22 19.51
CA HIS A 17 -21.98 6.70 20.83
C HIS A 17 -22.15 7.72 21.98
N ALA A 18 -23.06 8.69 21.82
CA ALA A 18 -23.26 9.77 22.80
C ALA A 18 -23.56 9.26 24.23
N GLN A 19 -24.16 8.08 24.37
CA GLN A 19 -24.53 7.48 25.66
C GLN A 19 -23.35 6.82 26.41
N VAL A 20 -22.24 6.55 25.73
CA VAL A 20 -21.08 5.80 26.29
C VAL A 20 -19.90 6.74 26.58
N ILE A 21 -19.97 8.01 26.17
CA ILE A 21 -18.98 9.04 26.48
C ILE A 21 -18.86 9.17 28.01
N PRO A 22 -17.63 9.19 28.58
CA PRO A 22 -16.34 9.38 27.92
C PRO A 22 -15.57 8.11 27.52
N ASP A 23 -16.18 6.92 27.49
CA ASP A 23 -15.51 5.66 27.15
C ASP A 23 -15.83 5.16 25.73
N LEU A 24 -14.87 5.31 24.80
CA LEU A 24 -14.99 4.79 23.44
C LEU A 24 -14.23 3.48 23.21
N ARG A 25 -13.75 2.78 24.25
CA ARG A 25 -13.01 1.52 24.07
C ARG A 25 -13.87 0.37 23.55
N GLY A 26 -15.20 0.55 23.54
CA GLY A 26 -16.16 -0.44 23.03
C GLY A 26 -16.30 -0.49 21.51
N ILE A 27 -15.61 0.39 20.76
CA ILE A 27 -15.63 0.42 19.29
C ILE A 27 -14.22 0.21 18.73
N ILE A 28 -14.14 -0.29 17.50
CA ILE A 28 -12.86 -0.46 16.79
C ILE A 28 -12.82 0.49 15.60
N VAL A 29 -11.70 1.21 15.45
CA VAL A 29 -11.47 2.07 14.29
C VAL A 29 -10.33 1.49 13.45
N LEU A 30 -10.64 1.08 12.24
CA LEU A 30 -9.65 0.71 11.24
C LEU A 30 -9.18 1.94 10.48
N ILE A 31 -7.86 2.16 10.54
CA ILE A 31 -7.18 3.27 9.88
C ILE A 31 -6.27 2.74 8.76
N PRO A 32 -6.07 3.51 7.69
CA PRO A 32 -5.24 3.07 6.55
C PRO A 32 -3.77 2.96 6.94
N ASN A 33 -3.31 3.85 7.83
CA ASN A 33 -1.97 3.86 8.41
C ASN A 33 -1.98 4.65 9.73
N TYR A 34 -0.92 4.53 10.52
CA TYR A 34 -0.84 5.16 11.84
C TYR A 34 -0.64 6.69 11.83
N HIS A 35 -0.31 7.30 10.69
CA HIS A 35 -0.23 8.77 10.60
C HIS A 35 -1.59 9.43 10.79
N VAL A 36 -2.68 8.68 10.53
CA VAL A 36 -4.06 9.13 10.72
C VAL A 36 -4.50 9.12 12.20
N ALA A 37 -3.86 8.31 13.04
CA ALA A 37 -4.30 8.09 14.41
C ALA A 37 -4.30 9.38 15.25
N GLN A 38 -3.22 10.15 15.21
CA GLN A 38 -3.10 11.38 16.00
C GLN A 38 -4.07 12.49 15.54
N PRO A 39 -4.18 12.83 14.24
CA PRO A 39 -5.18 13.79 13.75
C PRO A 39 -6.62 13.39 14.11
N LEU A 40 -6.97 12.10 13.98
CA LEU A 40 -8.30 11.61 14.33
C LEU A 40 -8.56 11.69 15.85
N ALA A 41 -7.58 11.31 16.67
CA ALA A 41 -7.67 11.45 18.12
C ALA A 41 -7.86 12.91 18.55
N GLN A 42 -7.13 13.85 17.94
CA GLN A 42 -7.29 15.29 18.18
C GLN A 42 -8.69 15.78 17.79
N ALA A 43 -9.23 15.31 16.66
CA ALA A 43 -10.59 15.65 16.22
C ALA A 43 -11.66 15.11 17.18
N LEU A 44 -11.51 13.85 17.65
CA LEU A 44 -12.41 13.24 18.64
C LEU A 44 -12.41 14.02 19.96
N VAL A 45 -11.22 14.35 20.50
CA VAL A 45 -11.09 15.10 21.75
C VAL A 45 -11.67 16.50 21.63
N ALA A 46 -11.37 17.20 20.53
CA ALA A 46 -11.86 18.57 20.30
C ALA A 46 -13.39 18.63 20.22
N GLN A 47 -14.05 17.61 19.68
CA GLN A 47 -15.50 17.59 19.52
C GLN A 47 -16.26 17.00 20.71
N ALA A 48 -15.67 16.06 21.45
CA ALA A 48 -16.34 15.45 22.60
C ALA A 48 -16.57 16.46 23.73
N ALA A 49 -15.77 17.53 23.79
CA ALA A 49 -15.88 18.61 24.78
C ALA A 49 -15.88 18.13 26.25
N VAL A 50 -15.23 16.99 26.52
CA VAL A 50 -15.06 16.40 27.85
C VAL A 50 -13.61 16.56 28.35
N PRO A 51 -13.38 16.63 29.68
CA PRO A 51 -12.03 16.83 30.23
C PRO A 51 -11.08 15.65 29.96
N ALA A 52 -11.62 14.44 29.82
CA ALA A 52 -10.87 13.24 29.45
C ALA A 52 -11.77 12.32 28.62
N LEU A 53 -11.20 11.74 27.55
CA LEU A 53 -11.86 10.80 26.65
C LEU A 53 -10.99 9.56 26.53
N LEU A 54 -11.56 8.37 26.78
CA LEU A 54 -10.88 7.11 26.49
C LEU A 54 -11.08 6.80 25.01
N LEU A 55 -9.99 6.85 24.25
CA LEU A 55 -10.01 6.65 22.80
C LEU A 55 -10.29 5.20 22.42
N PRO A 56 -10.91 4.95 21.26
CA PRO A 56 -11.05 3.61 20.73
C PRO A 56 -9.68 3.05 20.29
N PRO A 57 -9.49 1.73 20.30
CA PRO A 57 -8.38 1.12 19.58
C PRO A 57 -8.41 1.50 18.10
N MET A 58 -7.31 2.09 17.63
CA MET A 58 -7.09 2.43 16.22
C MET A 58 -6.03 1.50 15.64
N LEU A 59 -6.41 0.66 14.67
CA LEU A 59 -5.57 -0.42 14.14
C LEU A 59 -5.55 -0.40 12.61
N THR A 60 -4.49 -0.92 12.01
CA THR A 60 -4.50 -1.26 10.57
C THR A 60 -5.04 -2.68 10.39
N PHE A 61 -5.48 -3.03 9.18
CA PHE A 61 -5.91 -4.42 8.91
C PHE A 61 -4.77 -5.42 9.17
N SER A 62 -3.55 -5.11 8.75
CA SER A 62 -2.37 -5.96 8.94
C SER A 62 -2.05 -6.18 10.42
N ASP A 63 -2.05 -5.12 11.22
CA ASP A 63 -1.74 -5.21 12.64
C ASP A 63 -2.85 -5.89 13.42
N TRP A 64 -4.11 -5.69 13.05
CA TRP A 64 -5.20 -6.43 13.66
C TRP A 64 -5.12 -7.92 13.31
N ALA A 65 -4.91 -8.26 12.03
CA ALA A 65 -4.76 -9.64 11.58
C ALA A 65 -3.60 -10.35 12.28
N SER A 66 -2.48 -9.66 12.54
CA SER A 66 -1.32 -10.26 13.20
C SER A 66 -1.56 -10.67 14.66
N THR A 67 -2.60 -10.12 15.32
CA THR A 67 -3.02 -10.55 16.68
C THR A 67 -3.53 -11.98 16.73
N ILE A 68 -3.90 -12.56 15.58
CA ILE A 68 -4.36 -13.94 15.47
C ILE A 68 -3.17 -14.87 15.20
N GLU A 69 -2.92 -15.74 16.17
CA GLU A 69 -1.94 -16.82 16.05
C GLU A 69 -2.49 -17.95 15.18
N LEU A 70 -1.69 -18.39 14.23
CA LEU A 70 -2.00 -19.52 13.36
C LEU A 70 -1.28 -20.77 13.86
N THR A 71 -1.91 -21.92 13.72
CA THR A 71 -1.33 -23.22 14.13
C THR A 71 -0.22 -23.68 13.21
N THR A 72 -0.25 -23.25 11.95
CA THR A 72 0.71 -23.66 10.92
C THR A 72 1.72 -22.52 10.73
N PRO A 73 3.02 -22.83 10.66
CA PRO A 73 4.04 -21.81 10.39
C PRO A 73 3.83 -21.22 8.99
N VAL A 74 3.99 -19.90 8.91
CA VAL A 74 3.93 -19.16 7.65
C VAL A 74 5.32 -19.15 7.04
N GLU A 75 5.44 -19.61 5.81
CA GLU A 75 6.71 -19.56 5.09
C GLU A 75 7.07 -18.15 4.67
N SER A 76 8.35 -17.80 4.79
CA SER A 76 8.85 -16.51 4.33
C SER A 76 8.94 -16.46 2.80
N ASP A 77 8.76 -15.27 2.21
CA ASP A 77 8.90 -15.09 0.76
C ASP A 77 10.29 -15.50 0.27
N THR A 78 11.35 -15.26 1.04
CA THR A 78 12.71 -15.68 0.68
C THR A 78 12.82 -17.21 0.54
N GLN A 79 12.19 -17.98 1.43
CA GLN A 79 12.16 -19.44 1.33
C GLN A 79 11.36 -19.89 0.10
N ARG A 80 10.20 -19.27 -0.16
CA ARG A 80 9.37 -19.57 -1.33
C ARG A 80 10.09 -19.27 -2.64
N ILE A 81 10.78 -18.13 -2.74
CA ILE A 81 11.62 -17.78 -3.91
C ILE A 81 12.73 -18.82 -4.09
N ALA A 82 13.41 -19.24 -3.01
CA ALA A 82 14.47 -20.24 -3.11
C ALA A 82 13.95 -21.61 -3.59
N LEU A 83 12.76 -22.02 -3.13
CA LEU A 83 12.09 -23.25 -3.58
C LEU A 83 11.69 -23.17 -5.06
N LEU A 84 11.15 -22.03 -5.50
CA LEU A 84 10.85 -21.78 -6.91
C LEU A 84 12.10 -21.84 -7.76
N TYR A 85 13.18 -21.20 -7.32
CA TYR A 85 14.47 -21.23 -8.00
C TYR A 85 14.98 -22.68 -8.17
N GLN A 86 14.93 -23.48 -7.10
CA GLN A 86 15.34 -24.88 -7.16
C GLN A 86 14.48 -25.69 -8.15
N THR A 87 13.16 -25.55 -8.06
CA THR A 87 12.22 -26.24 -8.95
C THR A 87 12.42 -25.83 -10.42
N LEU A 88 12.62 -24.55 -10.69
CA LEU A 88 12.90 -24.06 -12.05
C LEU A 88 14.24 -24.58 -12.59
N ARG A 89 15.27 -24.61 -11.74
CA ARG A 89 16.59 -25.11 -12.11
C ARG A 89 16.57 -26.60 -12.41
N ASP A 90 15.87 -27.39 -11.60
CA ASP A 90 15.82 -28.85 -11.72
C ASP A 90 15.03 -29.28 -12.97
N ASN A 91 13.98 -28.53 -13.33
CA ASN A 91 13.18 -28.80 -14.53
C ASN A 91 13.78 -28.26 -15.84
N GLN A 92 14.77 -27.37 -15.78
CA GLN A 92 15.46 -26.77 -16.93
C GLN A 92 14.52 -26.16 -17.98
N TRP A 93 13.39 -25.60 -17.56
CA TRP A 93 12.38 -25.03 -18.47
C TRP A 93 12.83 -23.79 -19.23
N PHE A 94 13.84 -23.08 -18.72
CA PHE A 94 14.34 -21.84 -19.30
C PHE A 94 15.86 -21.91 -19.48
N GLU A 95 16.31 -21.84 -20.72
CA GLU A 95 17.74 -21.73 -21.05
C GLU A 95 18.18 -20.26 -20.96
N ASN A 96 19.26 -19.97 -20.21
CA ASN A 96 19.88 -18.64 -20.07
C ASN A 96 19.00 -17.54 -19.42
N ALA A 97 17.97 -17.90 -18.65
CA ALA A 97 17.15 -16.93 -17.92
C ALA A 97 17.71 -16.62 -16.52
N ASP A 98 17.48 -15.39 -16.02
CA ASP A 98 17.67 -15.06 -14.62
C ASP A 98 16.56 -15.71 -13.78
N LEU A 99 16.83 -16.91 -13.29
CA LEU A 99 15.89 -17.70 -12.50
C LEU A 99 15.46 -17.00 -11.20
N TRP A 100 16.30 -16.11 -10.63
CA TRP A 100 15.93 -15.38 -9.42
C TRP A 100 14.90 -14.29 -9.71
N SER A 101 15.07 -13.56 -10.82
CA SER A 101 14.05 -12.59 -11.24
C SER A 101 12.74 -13.28 -11.59
N LEU A 102 12.81 -14.37 -12.36
CA LEU A 102 11.64 -15.15 -12.72
C LEU A 102 10.90 -15.72 -11.49
N SER A 103 11.64 -16.23 -10.50
CA SER A 103 11.06 -16.72 -9.25
C SER A 103 10.29 -15.63 -8.49
N ARG A 104 10.79 -14.38 -8.50
CA ARG A 104 10.10 -13.24 -7.87
C ARG A 104 8.82 -12.87 -8.60
N GLU A 105 8.85 -12.82 -9.93
CA GLU A 105 7.68 -12.52 -10.75
C GLU A 105 6.60 -13.59 -10.61
N LEU A 106 7.00 -14.87 -10.65
CA LEU A 106 6.09 -15.99 -10.45
C LEU A 106 5.48 -15.98 -9.04
N LEU A 107 6.28 -15.66 -8.02
CA LEU A 107 5.77 -15.50 -6.66
C LEU A 107 4.71 -14.40 -6.58
N ALA A 108 4.98 -13.23 -7.15
CA ALA A 108 4.04 -12.12 -7.17
C ALA A 108 2.73 -12.49 -7.88
N LEU A 109 2.81 -13.19 -9.02
CA LEU A 109 1.64 -13.69 -9.74
C LEU A 109 0.83 -14.68 -8.88
N MET A 110 1.47 -15.66 -8.26
CA MET A 110 0.79 -16.66 -7.42
C MET A 110 0.12 -16.01 -6.20
N ASP A 111 0.75 -15.01 -5.59
CA ASP A 111 0.19 -14.26 -4.48
C ASP A 111 -1.04 -13.43 -4.92
N GLU A 112 -1.03 -12.87 -6.14
CA GLU A 112 -2.19 -12.20 -6.74
C GLU A 112 -3.36 -13.16 -6.98
N LEU A 113 -3.07 -14.32 -7.59
CA LEU A 113 -4.09 -15.35 -7.84
C LEU A 113 -4.70 -15.87 -6.53
N THR A 114 -3.86 -16.04 -5.51
CA THR A 114 -4.30 -16.41 -4.15
C THR A 114 -5.18 -15.33 -3.52
N ARG A 115 -4.81 -14.05 -3.67
CA ARG A 115 -5.59 -12.91 -3.15
C ARG A 115 -6.99 -12.86 -3.75
N HIS A 116 -7.10 -13.14 -5.05
CA HIS A 116 -8.36 -13.16 -5.80
C HIS A 116 -9.17 -14.46 -5.68
N HIS A 117 -8.76 -15.40 -4.82
CA HIS A 117 -9.43 -16.69 -4.63
C HIS A 117 -9.63 -17.47 -5.94
N VAL A 118 -8.67 -17.38 -6.87
CA VAL A 118 -8.72 -18.15 -8.10
C VAL A 118 -8.61 -19.63 -7.73
N THR A 119 -9.69 -20.40 -7.93
CA THR A 119 -9.67 -21.84 -7.73
C THR A 119 -8.83 -22.46 -8.84
N LEU A 120 -7.66 -22.99 -8.49
CA LEU A 120 -6.84 -23.78 -9.40
C LEU A 120 -7.64 -24.97 -9.92
N PRO A 121 -7.82 -25.09 -11.24
CA PRO A 121 -8.35 -26.31 -11.84
C PRO A 121 -7.43 -27.49 -11.53
N ASN A 122 -8.00 -28.69 -11.48
CA ASN A 122 -7.23 -29.90 -11.17
C ASN A 122 -6.23 -30.28 -12.28
N SER A 123 -6.39 -29.71 -13.49
CA SER A 123 -5.49 -29.95 -14.61
C SER A 123 -4.91 -28.66 -15.20
N PRO A 124 -3.64 -28.70 -15.68
CA PRO A 124 -3.01 -27.56 -16.35
C PRO A 124 -3.72 -27.20 -17.67
N GLU A 125 -4.36 -28.17 -18.32
CA GLU A 125 -5.11 -27.96 -19.57
C GLU A 125 -6.39 -27.16 -19.34
N GLU A 126 -7.11 -27.41 -18.25
CA GLU A 126 -8.28 -26.61 -17.85
C GLU A 126 -7.89 -25.18 -17.48
N PHE A 127 -6.76 -25.01 -16.79
CA PHE A 127 -6.24 -23.68 -16.46
C PHE A 127 -5.83 -22.89 -17.70
N ALA A 128 -5.15 -23.53 -18.65
CA ALA A 128 -4.83 -22.92 -19.94
C ALA A 128 -6.10 -22.53 -20.72
N ALA A 129 -7.14 -23.36 -20.69
CA ALA A 129 -8.41 -23.06 -21.35
C ALA A 129 -9.14 -21.85 -20.71
N GLN A 130 -9.11 -21.73 -19.38
CA GLN A 130 -9.65 -20.57 -18.66
C GLN A 130 -8.88 -19.28 -18.99
N LEU A 131 -7.54 -19.34 -19.04
CA LEU A 131 -6.70 -18.21 -19.44
C LEU A 131 -6.99 -17.77 -20.87
N ILE A 132 -7.10 -18.71 -21.82
CA ILE A 132 -7.45 -18.41 -23.22
C ILE A 132 -8.82 -17.72 -23.31
N ALA A 133 -9.81 -18.21 -22.55
CA ALA A 133 -11.15 -17.61 -22.52
C ALA A 133 -11.15 -16.18 -21.93
N ALA A 134 -10.36 -15.94 -20.88
CA ALA A 134 -10.27 -14.64 -20.23
C ALA A 134 -9.50 -13.60 -21.07
N TYR A 135 -8.37 -13.98 -21.66
CA TYR A 135 -7.50 -13.06 -22.38
C TYR A 135 -7.98 -12.72 -23.80
N SER A 136 -9.01 -13.40 -24.33
CA SER A 136 -9.49 -13.22 -25.72
C SER A 136 -8.35 -13.25 -26.76
N ALA A 137 -7.23 -13.89 -26.42
CA ALA A 137 -5.97 -13.82 -27.14
C ALA A 137 -5.84 -14.98 -28.12
N ARG A 138 -5.14 -14.74 -29.24
CA ARG A 138 -4.86 -15.77 -30.26
C ARG A 138 -4.10 -16.94 -29.63
N ASN A 139 -4.62 -18.15 -29.83
CA ASN A 139 -3.96 -19.42 -29.52
C ASN A 139 -2.48 -19.40 -29.91
N GLY A 140 -1.59 -19.55 -28.93
CA GLY A 140 -0.15 -19.70 -29.14
C GLY A 140 0.43 -20.74 -28.19
N GLN A 141 1.44 -21.48 -28.65
CA GLN A 141 2.17 -22.48 -27.85
C GLN A 141 2.87 -21.84 -26.62
N SER A 142 3.25 -20.55 -26.70
CA SER A 142 3.85 -19.80 -25.59
C SER A 142 2.89 -19.66 -24.40
N LEU A 143 1.64 -19.27 -24.65
CA LEU A 143 0.64 -19.10 -23.58
C LEU A 143 0.31 -20.43 -22.88
N GLN A 144 0.27 -21.53 -23.64
CA GLN A 144 0.06 -22.87 -23.07
C GLN A 144 1.24 -23.33 -22.21
N PHE A 145 2.47 -23.03 -22.63
CA PHE A 145 3.66 -23.32 -21.85
C PHE A 145 3.70 -22.50 -20.55
N GLU A 146 3.46 -21.19 -20.64
CA GLU A 146 3.39 -20.29 -19.47
C GLU A 146 2.30 -20.73 -18.49
N ALA A 147 1.10 -21.04 -18.99
CA ALA A 147 0.01 -21.55 -18.15
C ALA A 147 0.38 -22.85 -17.45
N ARG A 148 1.06 -23.77 -18.13
CA ARG A 148 1.54 -25.03 -17.55
C ARG A 148 2.58 -24.80 -16.47
N VAL A 149 3.58 -23.95 -16.71
CA VAL A 149 4.63 -23.63 -15.73
C VAL A 149 4.01 -23.01 -14.48
N VAL A 150 3.11 -22.04 -14.63
CA VAL A 150 2.41 -21.41 -13.50
C VAL A 150 1.56 -22.44 -12.74
N HIS A 151 0.80 -23.29 -13.45
CA HIS A 151 -0.05 -24.30 -12.82
C HIS A 151 0.76 -25.31 -12.01
N GLU A 152 1.79 -25.91 -12.61
CA GLU A 152 2.61 -26.94 -11.96
C GLU A 152 3.35 -26.39 -10.73
N LEU A 153 3.95 -25.20 -10.84
CA LEU A 153 4.65 -24.55 -9.73
C LEU A 153 3.68 -24.13 -8.62
N TRP A 154 2.56 -23.53 -8.99
CA TRP A 154 1.58 -23.06 -8.02
C TRP A 154 0.89 -24.23 -7.32
N TYR A 155 0.60 -25.32 -8.03
CA TYR A 155 0.05 -26.53 -7.43
C TYR A 155 1.04 -27.19 -6.47
N ALA A 156 2.30 -27.33 -6.87
CA ALA A 156 3.37 -27.88 -6.01
C ALA A 156 3.56 -27.05 -4.73
N MET A 157 3.51 -25.72 -4.84
CA MET A 157 3.61 -24.84 -3.68
C MET A 157 2.34 -24.84 -2.82
N ALA A 158 1.16 -24.82 -3.44
CA ALA A 158 -0.12 -24.80 -2.74
C ALA A 158 -0.34 -26.04 -1.86
N ALA A 159 0.27 -27.17 -2.22
CA ALA A 159 0.21 -28.42 -1.48
C ALA A 159 1.16 -28.46 -0.26
N SER A 160 2.23 -27.67 -0.28
CA SER A 160 3.38 -27.89 0.60
C SER A 160 3.38 -26.98 1.84
N SER A 161 2.72 -25.82 1.80
CA SER A 161 2.84 -24.85 2.90
C SER A 161 1.78 -23.74 2.92
N GLN A 162 1.72 -23.04 4.06
CA GLN A 162 0.92 -21.84 4.22
C GLN A 162 1.74 -20.61 3.85
N ASP A 163 1.34 -19.93 2.76
CA ASP A 163 1.92 -18.66 2.36
C ASP A 163 1.37 -17.48 3.18
N GLY A 164 2.05 -16.33 3.09
CA GLY A 164 1.68 -15.10 3.79
C GLY A 164 0.30 -14.57 3.43
N VAL A 165 -0.14 -14.72 2.18
CA VAL A 165 -1.44 -14.25 1.69
C VAL A 165 -2.59 -15.09 2.26
N ARG A 166 -2.46 -16.41 2.25
CA ARG A 166 -3.39 -17.38 2.87
C ARG A 166 -3.42 -17.21 4.37
N ALA A 167 -2.26 -17.00 5.01
CA ALA A 167 -2.18 -16.68 6.43
C ALA A 167 -2.97 -15.42 6.77
N TYR A 168 -2.80 -14.35 5.99
CA TYR A 168 -3.56 -13.12 6.16
C TYR A 168 -5.07 -13.32 5.97
N GLN A 169 -5.48 -14.02 4.91
CA GLN A 169 -6.89 -14.37 4.65
C GLN A 169 -7.50 -15.18 5.81
N GLN A 170 -6.77 -16.18 6.32
CA GLN A 170 -7.22 -17.00 7.44
C GLN A 170 -7.36 -16.18 8.72
N ARG A 171 -6.40 -15.31 9.02
CA ARG A 171 -6.46 -14.40 10.17
C ARG A 171 -7.67 -13.48 10.10
N LEU A 172 -7.92 -12.86 8.94
CA LEU A 172 -9.11 -12.03 8.74
C LEU A 172 -10.40 -12.84 8.90
N ALA A 173 -10.46 -14.06 8.34
CA ALA A 173 -11.63 -14.92 8.51
C ALA A 173 -11.90 -15.27 9.99
N GLN A 174 -10.85 -15.55 10.76
CA GLN A 174 -10.97 -15.80 12.20
C GLN A 174 -11.39 -14.53 12.97
N LEU A 175 -10.82 -13.37 12.66
CA LEU A 175 -11.25 -12.09 13.25
C LEU A 175 -12.73 -11.79 12.99
N ALA A 176 -13.20 -11.98 11.75
CA ALA A 176 -14.60 -11.76 11.39
C ALA A 176 -15.55 -12.66 12.20
N SER A 177 -15.10 -13.84 12.64
CA SER A 177 -15.91 -14.74 13.47
C SER A 177 -15.97 -14.32 14.94
N GLN A 178 -14.96 -13.60 15.44
CA GLN A 178 -14.81 -13.22 16.84
C GLN A 178 -15.27 -11.79 17.14
N ILE A 179 -15.46 -10.97 16.11
CA ILE A 179 -15.86 -9.56 16.24
C ILE A 179 -17.26 -9.44 16.88
N ASN A 180 -17.33 -8.62 17.93
CA ASN A 180 -18.56 -8.33 18.68
C ASN A 180 -18.74 -6.82 18.95
N GLN A 181 -17.85 -5.98 18.41
CA GLN A 181 -17.83 -4.53 18.62
C GLN A 181 -18.14 -3.79 17.31
N PRO A 182 -18.80 -2.61 17.35
CA PRO A 182 -18.98 -1.77 16.18
C PRO A 182 -17.65 -1.39 15.52
N LEU A 183 -17.65 -1.38 14.19
CA LEU A 183 -16.46 -1.19 13.38
C LEU A 183 -16.59 0.09 12.54
N TYR A 184 -15.62 0.97 12.65
CA TYR A 184 -15.47 2.15 11.80
C TYR A 184 -14.24 1.99 10.92
N VAL A 185 -14.37 2.19 9.61
CA VAL A 185 -13.27 1.96 8.66
C VAL A 185 -13.00 3.23 7.87
N LEU A 186 -11.77 3.72 7.91
CA LEU A 186 -11.31 4.84 7.09
C LEU A 186 -10.57 4.30 5.87
N LEU A 187 -11.07 4.64 4.67
CA LEU A 187 -10.46 4.21 3.40
C LEU A 187 -9.84 5.39 2.66
N THR A 188 -8.63 5.16 2.16
CA THR A 188 -7.90 6.07 1.26
C THR A 188 -7.60 5.43 -0.10
N SER A 189 -7.79 4.12 -0.21
CA SER A 189 -7.53 3.31 -1.39
C SER A 189 -8.59 2.21 -1.52
N GLU A 190 -8.56 1.47 -2.63
CA GLU A 190 -9.36 0.27 -2.77
C GLU A 190 -8.96 -0.78 -1.73
N LEU A 191 -9.96 -1.55 -1.31
CA LEU A 191 -9.77 -2.70 -0.45
C LEU A 191 -9.34 -3.89 -1.30
N SER A 192 -8.40 -4.67 -0.77
CA SER A 192 -8.11 -5.96 -1.37
C SER A 192 -9.32 -6.90 -1.29
N ALA A 193 -9.36 -7.93 -2.13
CA ALA A 193 -10.44 -8.92 -2.10
C ALA A 193 -10.62 -9.59 -0.71
N PRO A 194 -9.56 -9.98 0.03
CA PRO A 194 -9.68 -10.49 1.39
C PRO A 194 -10.32 -9.50 2.37
N GLU A 195 -9.93 -8.23 2.32
CA GLU A 195 -10.45 -7.19 3.23
C GLU A 195 -11.91 -6.87 2.91
N THR A 196 -12.28 -6.87 1.63
CA THR A 196 -13.67 -6.71 1.20
C THR A 196 -14.54 -7.85 1.74
N GLN A 197 -14.09 -9.10 1.62
CA GLN A 197 -14.78 -10.27 2.15
C GLN A 197 -14.88 -10.21 3.68
N PHE A 198 -13.81 -9.77 4.35
CA PHE A 198 -13.79 -9.57 5.80
C PHE A 198 -14.86 -8.59 6.25
N LEU A 199 -14.93 -7.40 5.64
CA LEU A 199 -15.93 -6.39 5.99
C LEU A 199 -17.35 -6.88 5.71
N GLN A 200 -17.54 -7.63 4.63
CA GLN A 200 -18.84 -8.24 4.33
C GLN A 200 -19.29 -9.21 5.43
N ARG A 201 -18.39 -10.09 5.91
CA ARG A 201 -18.69 -10.99 7.04
C ARG A 201 -18.90 -10.25 8.35
N CYS A 202 -18.16 -9.17 8.59
CA CYS A 202 -18.35 -8.35 9.80
C CYS A 202 -19.73 -7.70 9.84
N ARG A 203 -20.24 -7.21 8.70
CA ARG A 203 -21.59 -6.59 8.59
C ARG A 203 -22.73 -7.54 8.98
N GLU A 204 -22.51 -8.85 8.90
CA GLU A 204 -23.50 -9.85 9.32
C GLU A 204 -23.64 -9.94 10.86
N ARG A 205 -22.67 -9.39 11.61
CA ARG A 205 -22.58 -9.53 13.08
C ARG A 205 -22.61 -8.20 13.82
N VAL A 206 -21.95 -7.18 13.27
CA VAL A 206 -21.76 -5.88 13.91
C VAL A 206 -22.07 -4.75 12.94
N GLU A 207 -22.37 -3.57 13.49
CA GLU A 207 -22.49 -2.36 12.67
C GLU A 207 -21.12 -1.97 12.11
N VAL A 208 -21.03 -1.87 10.78
CA VAL A 208 -19.81 -1.46 10.07
C VAL A 208 -20.09 -0.16 9.32
N THR A 209 -19.45 0.93 9.73
CA THR A 209 -19.50 2.22 9.04
C THR A 209 -18.19 2.47 8.30
N ILE A 210 -18.27 2.71 7.00
CA ILE A 210 -17.11 3.04 6.17
C ILE A 210 -17.12 4.54 5.88
N PHE A 211 -15.95 5.16 6.00
CA PHE A 211 -15.65 6.52 5.59
C PHE A 211 -14.64 6.46 4.44
N ASP A 212 -15.11 6.58 3.21
CA ASP A 212 -14.24 6.61 2.04
C ASP A 212 -13.85 8.05 1.71
N LEU A 213 -12.55 8.37 1.85
CA LEU A 213 -12.02 9.69 1.51
C LEU A 213 -12.21 9.99 0.01
N ARG A 214 -12.20 8.96 -0.85
CA ARG A 214 -12.35 9.12 -2.30
C ARG A 214 -13.75 9.59 -2.66
N GLU A 215 -14.76 9.04 -2.00
CA GLU A 215 -16.16 9.49 -2.17
C GLU A 215 -16.34 10.92 -1.67
N GLN A 216 -15.78 11.25 -0.50
CA GLN A 216 -15.89 12.61 0.04
C GLN A 216 -15.15 13.65 -0.81
N VAL A 217 -14.01 13.29 -1.42
CA VAL A 217 -13.31 14.16 -2.37
C VAL A 217 -14.16 14.41 -3.63
N ASN A 218 -14.96 13.44 -4.06
CA ASN A 218 -15.86 13.58 -5.21
C ASN A 218 -16.98 14.60 -4.98
N GLU A 219 -17.39 14.82 -3.74
CA GLU A 219 -18.42 15.79 -3.38
C GLU A 219 -17.89 17.23 -3.36
N VAL A 220 -16.57 17.43 -3.32
CA VAL A 220 -15.94 18.76 -3.23
C VAL A 220 -15.67 19.32 -4.63
N ALA A 221 -16.41 20.36 -5.02
CA ALA A 221 -16.29 21.01 -6.34
C ALA A 221 -14.85 21.45 -6.69
N SER A 222 -14.07 21.91 -5.70
CA SER A 222 -12.68 22.32 -5.93
C SER A 222 -11.71 21.16 -6.20
N CYS A 223 -12.13 19.92 -5.97
CA CYS A 223 -11.34 18.71 -6.19
C CYS A 223 -11.72 17.98 -7.50
N ALA A 224 -12.59 18.56 -8.33
CA ALA A 224 -13.12 17.93 -9.54
C ALA A 224 -12.05 17.34 -10.48
N VAL A 225 -10.89 17.98 -10.59
CA VAL A 225 -9.77 17.47 -11.40
C VAL A 225 -9.15 16.21 -10.78
N ILE A 226 -8.93 16.22 -9.47
CA ILE A 226 -8.36 15.08 -8.74
C ILE A 226 -9.35 13.90 -8.78
N THR A 227 -10.63 14.17 -8.53
CA THR A 227 -11.72 13.19 -8.68
C THR A 227 -11.71 12.53 -10.05
N ARG A 228 -11.59 13.31 -11.13
CA ARG A 228 -11.55 12.74 -12.49
C ARG A 228 -10.28 11.95 -12.77
N ALA A 229 -9.14 12.32 -12.18
CA ALA A 229 -7.92 11.53 -12.26
C ALA A 229 -8.04 10.21 -11.50
N LEU A 230 -8.68 10.20 -10.33
CA LEU A 230 -8.86 9.02 -9.48
C LEU A 230 -9.91 8.04 -10.03
N GLN A 231 -10.92 8.52 -10.76
CA GLN A 231 -11.99 7.69 -11.34
C GLN A 231 -11.65 7.16 -12.75
N ARG A 232 -10.41 7.32 -13.21
CA ARG A 232 -10.03 6.93 -14.56
C ARG A 232 -9.69 5.44 -14.61
N ASP A 233 -10.66 4.61 -14.96
CA ASP A 233 -10.44 3.21 -15.34
C ASP A 233 -9.80 3.09 -16.75
N GLU A 234 -9.26 1.91 -17.07
CA GLU A 234 -8.65 1.58 -18.38
C GLU A 234 -9.58 1.80 -19.59
N SER A 235 -10.89 1.92 -19.35
CA SER A 235 -11.93 2.08 -20.38
C SER A 235 -12.32 3.54 -20.69
N HIS A 236 -11.67 4.54 -20.08
CA HIS A 236 -12.07 5.95 -20.22
C HIS A 236 -11.57 6.66 -21.48
N THR A 237 -12.35 7.67 -21.88
CA THR A 237 -12.15 8.57 -23.02
C THR A 237 -10.80 9.30 -23.03
N ASP A 238 -10.38 9.77 -24.21
CA ASP A 238 -9.15 10.55 -24.42
C ASP A 238 -9.02 11.71 -23.40
N LEU A 239 -7.83 11.87 -22.80
CA LEU A 239 -7.49 12.91 -21.81
C LEU A 239 -7.91 14.32 -22.28
N ARG A 240 -7.85 14.55 -23.59
CA ARG A 240 -8.20 15.84 -24.18
C ARG A 240 -9.70 16.15 -24.04
N SER A 241 -10.57 15.13 -24.09
CA SER A 241 -12.01 15.30 -23.90
C SER A 241 -12.37 15.60 -22.44
N ASP A 242 -11.70 14.96 -21.49
CA ASP A 242 -11.87 15.22 -20.05
C ASP A 242 -11.41 16.64 -19.69
N ALA A 243 -10.29 17.09 -20.26
CA ALA A 243 -9.80 18.46 -20.08
C ALA A 243 -10.80 19.50 -20.60
N GLN A 244 -11.46 19.25 -21.74
CA GLN A 244 -12.51 20.12 -22.28
C GLN A 244 -13.76 20.16 -21.38
N ALA A 245 -14.15 19.01 -20.80
CA ALA A 245 -15.25 18.96 -19.85
C ALA A 245 -14.94 19.74 -18.56
N LEU A 246 -13.71 19.60 -18.04
CA LEU A 246 -13.24 20.34 -16.87
C LEU A 246 -13.11 21.85 -17.12
N GLN A 247 -12.76 22.26 -18.34
CA GLN A 247 -12.67 23.69 -18.70
C GLN A 247 -14.01 24.44 -18.57
N LYS A 248 -15.13 23.72 -18.76
CA LYS A 248 -16.50 24.26 -18.61
C LYS A 248 -16.90 24.45 -17.14
N ASN A 249 -16.21 23.82 -16.20
CA ASN A 249 -16.46 23.98 -14.78
C ASN A 249 -15.55 25.09 -14.20
N PRO A 250 -16.09 26.25 -13.78
CA PRO A 250 -15.28 27.36 -13.28
C PRO A 250 -14.52 27.02 -11.99
N ASP A 251 -15.08 26.16 -11.13
CA ASP A 251 -14.45 25.74 -9.86
C ASP A 251 -13.37 24.67 -10.07
N ALA A 252 -13.34 24.02 -11.24
CA ALA A 252 -12.29 23.09 -11.63
C ALA A 252 -11.03 23.78 -12.18
N ARG A 253 -11.03 25.12 -12.31
CA ARG A 253 -9.86 25.88 -12.78
C ARG A 253 -8.78 25.92 -11.70
N LEU A 254 -7.89 24.95 -11.75
CA LEU A 254 -6.72 24.85 -10.87
C LEU A 254 -5.65 25.92 -11.12
N SER A 255 -5.81 26.83 -12.10
CA SER A 255 -4.75 27.73 -12.56
C SER A 255 -4.19 28.66 -11.48
N SER A 256 -4.93 28.92 -10.40
CA SER A 256 -4.44 29.69 -9.24
C SER A 256 -3.85 28.84 -8.11
N ARG A 257 -4.10 27.53 -8.10
CA ARG A 257 -3.72 26.60 -7.00
C ARG A 257 -2.69 25.55 -7.40
N LEU A 258 -2.59 25.25 -8.70
CA LEU A 258 -1.63 24.33 -9.28
C LEU A 258 -0.59 25.14 -10.06
N GLN A 259 0.67 25.00 -9.68
CA GLN A 259 1.80 25.56 -10.38
C GLN A 259 2.71 24.43 -10.84
N LEU A 260 3.17 24.50 -12.08
CA LEU A 260 4.10 23.53 -12.66
C LEU A 260 5.46 24.17 -12.79
N PHE A 261 6.50 23.43 -12.42
CA PHE A 261 7.89 23.83 -12.56
C PHE A 261 8.64 22.77 -13.36
N ALA A 262 9.21 23.17 -14.50
CA ALA A 262 10.02 22.28 -15.32
C ALA A 262 11.48 22.30 -14.83
N ALA A 263 11.91 21.20 -14.20
CA ALA A 263 13.29 21.00 -13.82
C ALA A 263 14.09 20.31 -14.95
N GLN A 264 15.36 20.68 -15.11
CA GLN A 264 16.29 20.10 -16.08
C GLN A 264 17.21 19.04 -15.45
N SER A 265 17.15 18.86 -14.13
CA SER A 265 17.91 17.85 -13.39
C SER A 265 17.28 17.58 -12.01
N LEU A 266 17.61 16.43 -11.42
CA LEU A 266 17.19 16.06 -10.06
C LEU A 266 17.68 17.07 -9.00
N GLU A 267 18.87 17.65 -9.17
CA GLU A 267 19.39 18.69 -8.28
C GLU A 267 18.58 19.98 -8.38
N GLN A 268 18.19 20.38 -9.60
CA GLN A 268 17.36 21.57 -9.79
C GLN A 268 15.96 21.37 -9.22
N GLU A 269 15.37 20.19 -9.42
CA GLU A 269 14.09 19.81 -8.83
C GLU A 269 14.16 19.91 -7.29
N ALA A 270 15.18 19.32 -6.68
CA ALA A 270 15.34 19.34 -5.22
C ALA A 270 15.50 20.76 -4.65
N ARG A 271 16.28 21.62 -5.33
CA ARG A 271 16.43 23.03 -4.95
C ARG A 271 15.14 23.82 -5.14
N ALA A 272 14.42 23.58 -6.23
CA ALA A 272 13.15 24.26 -6.49
C ALA A 272 12.11 23.91 -5.42
N ALA A 273 12.03 22.63 -5.05
CA ALA A 273 11.18 22.17 -3.96
C ALA A 273 11.57 22.82 -2.62
N GLU A 274 12.85 22.85 -2.26
CA GLU A 274 13.32 23.50 -1.02
C GLU A 274 12.94 24.99 -0.95
N VAL A 275 13.22 25.75 -2.03
CA VAL A 275 12.88 27.18 -2.11
C VAL A 275 11.37 27.38 -1.96
N GLN A 276 10.56 26.54 -2.61
CA GLN A 276 9.11 26.66 -2.56
C GLN A 276 8.54 26.34 -1.17
N ILE A 277 9.06 25.30 -0.50
CA ILE A 277 8.68 24.95 0.87
C ILE A 277 9.00 26.10 1.81
N ARG A 278 10.18 26.71 1.69
CA ARG A 278 10.53 27.87 2.51
C ARG A 278 9.65 29.08 2.27
N ARG A 279 9.23 29.33 1.02
CA ARG A 279 8.25 30.38 0.71
C ARG A 279 6.92 30.11 1.42
N TRP A 280 6.43 28.88 1.37
CA TRP A 280 5.21 28.52 2.09
C TRP A 280 5.34 28.65 3.61
N LEU A 281 6.50 28.31 4.18
CA LEU A 281 6.77 28.52 5.61
C LEU A 281 6.80 30.02 5.96
N LEU A 282 7.36 30.87 5.10
CA LEU A 282 7.32 32.33 5.27
C LEU A 282 5.90 32.90 5.14
N ASP A 283 5.06 32.28 4.30
CA ASP A 283 3.63 32.57 4.17
C ASP A 283 2.77 31.95 5.31
N GLU A 284 3.42 31.55 6.42
CA GLU A 284 2.83 30.95 7.62
C GLU A 284 2.01 29.66 7.38
N LYS A 285 2.27 28.95 6.28
CA LYS A 285 1.64 27.66 6.01
C LYS A 285 2.22 26.59 6.93
N LYS A 286 1.34 25.91 7.68
CA LYS A 286 1.71 24.86 8.65
C LYS A 286 1.50 23.43 8.13
N SER A 287 0.69 23.27 7.08
CA SER A 287 0.34 21.96 6.52
C SER A 287 0.95 21.83 5.14
N ILE A 288 2.22 21.42 5.09
CA ILE A 288 2.97 21.19 3.86
C ILE A 288 3.26 19.70 3.77
N ALA A 289 2.77 19.05 2.72
CA ALA A 289 3.12 17.67 2.39
C ALA A 289 3.97 17.68 1.12
N VAL A 290 5.01 16.84 1.10
CA VAL A 290 5.89 16.68 -0.06
C VAL A 290 5.78 15.22 -0.50
N VAL A 291 5.25 15.01 -1.69
CA VAL A 291 5.15 13.68 -2.31
C VAL A 291 6.23 13.59 -3.38
N VAL A 292 7.11 12.61 -3.27
CA VAL A 292 8.24 12.43 -4.19
C VAL A 292 8.21 11.01 -4.74
N GLN A 293 8.38 10.87 -6.05
CA GLN A 293 8.46 9.56 -6.70
C GLN A 293 9.90 9.00 -6.70
N ASP A 294 10.90 9.86 -6.88
CA ASP A 294 12.32 9.49 -6.85
C ASP A 294 12.95 9.70 -5.47
N ARG A 295 13.50 8.62 -4.90
CA ARG A 295 14.15 8.65 -3.58
C ARG A 295 15.43 9.49 -3.54
N LEU A 296 16.15 9.65 -4.65
CA LEU A 296 17.34 10.50 -4.72
C LEU A 296 16.96 11.98 -4.54
N VAL A 297 15.88 12.41 -5.19
CA VAL A 297 15.34 13.77 -5.01
C VAL A 297 14.87 13.97 -3.58
N ALA A 298 14.13 13.01 -3.02
CA ALA A 298 13.64 13.08 -1.64
C ALA A 298 14.79 13.25 -0.62
N ARG A 299 15.85 12.43 -0.75
CA ARG A 299 17.09 12.56 0.05
C ARG A 299 17.70 13.93 -0.07
N ARG A 300 17.78 14.45 -1.30
CA ARG A 300 18.41 15.73 -1.57
C ARG A 300 17.60 16.89 -0.99
N VAL A 301 16.29 16.90 -1.19
CA VAL A 301 15.36 17.88 -0.62
C VAL A 301 15.49 17.90 0.90
N ARG A 302 15.48 16.73 1.54
CA ARG A 302 15.64 16.61 3.00
C ARG A 302 16.96 17.20 3.48
N ALA A 303 18.09 16.84 2.85
CA ALA A 303 19.39 17.38 3.24
C ALA A 303 19.47 18.92 3.09
N LEU A 304 18.84 19.47 2.05
CA LEU A 304 18.75 20.92 1.86
C LEU A 304 17.88 21.60 2.93
N LEU A 305 16.74 20.99 3.29
CA LEU A 305 15.84 21.48 4.34
C LEU A 305 16.46 21.37 5.73
N GLU A 306 17.15 20.27 6.05
CA GLU A 306 17.86 20.08 7.32
C GLU A 306 18.97 21.12 7.49
N ARG A 307 19.72 21.43 6.40
CA ARG A 307 20.69 22.53 6.40
C ARG A 307 20.03 23.89 6.67
N ALA A 308 18.79 24.07 6.24
CA ALA A 308 17.98 25.26 6.51
C ALA A 308 17.24 25.18 7.86
N GLN A 309 17.52 24.17 8.71
CA GLN A 309 16.89 23.93 10.01
C GLN A 309 15.37 23.71 9.94
N VAL A 310 14.86 23.25 8.80
CA VAL A 310 13.46 22.85 8.63
C VAL A 310 13.34 21.37 9.01
N GLN A 311 12.47 21.06 9.97
CA GLN A 311 12.18 19.69 10.35
C GLN A 311 11.31 19.00 9.30
N VAL A 312 11.70 17.80 8.89
CA VAL A 312 10.98 16.98 7.92
C VAL A 312 10.65 15.64 8.58
N GLN A 313 9.38 15.27 8.54
CA GLN A 313 8.92 13.95 8.96
C GLN A 313 8.75 13.08 7.71
N ASP A 314 9.47 11.96 7.66
CA ASP A 314 9.37 10.98 6.57
C ASP A 314 8.43 9.86 6.99
N GLU A 315 7.32 9.69 6.27
CA GLU A 315 6.30 8.68 6.53
C GLU A 315 6.69 7.28 6.02
N THR A 316 7.58 7.21 5.03
CA THR A 316 7.91 5.95 4.35
C THR A 316 9.14 5.24 4.91
N GLY A 317 9.93 5.96 5.73
CA GLY A 317 11.16 5.45 6.31
C GLY A 317 12.23 5.09 5.27
N TRP A 318 13.31 4.46 5.72
CA TRP A 318 14.42 4.05 4.87
C TRP A 318 14.46 2.53 4.72
N THR A 319 14.79 2.05 3.51
CA THR A 319 15.07 0.62 3.34
C THR A 319 16.29 0.24 4.16
N PHE A 320 16.22 -0.92 4.82
CA PHE A 320 17.31 -1.46 5.63
C PHE A 320 18.66 -1.47 4.88
N SER A 321 18.63 -1.70 3.55
CA SER A 321 19.79 -1.65 2.66
C SER A 321 20.60 -0.35 2.70
N THR A 322 20.02 0.73 3.21
CA THR A 322 20.67 2.05 3.32
C THR A 322 21.24 2.34 4.71
N LEU A 323 21.05 1.43 5.67
CA LEU A 323 21.64 1.52 7.00
C LEU A 323 23.09 1.03 6.96
N SER A 324 23.95 1.64 7.78
CA SER A 324 25.37 1.24 7.90
C SER A 324 25.55 -0.24 8.22
N VAL A 325 24.66 -0.81 9.04
CA VAL A 325 24.68 -2.24 9.38
C VAL A 325 24.51 -3.11 8.13
N SER A 326 23.65 -2.72 7.20
CA SER A 326 23.48 -3.45 5.94
C SER A 326 24.70 -3.30 5.04
N THR A 327 25.31 -2.11 5.00
CA THR A 327 26.55 -1.89 4.24
C THR A 327 27.67 -2.80 4.74
N VAL A 328 27.89 -2.87 6.06
CA VAL A 328 28.91 -3.74 6.66
C VAL A 328 28.70 -5.21 6.27
N LEU A 329 27.46 -5.70 6.34
CA LEU A 329 27.14 -7.08 5.94
C LEU A 329 27.41 -7.34 4.46
N MET A 330 27.04 -6.40 3.59
CA MET A 330 27.27 -6.52 2.14
C MET A 330 28.76 -6.51 1.82
N THR A 331 29.52 -5.54 2.34
CA THR A 331 30.97 -5.43 2.12
C THR A 331 31.70 -6.65 2.67
N TRP A 332 31.25 -7.23 3.79
CA TRP A 332 31.79 -8.49 4.30
C TRP A 332 31.57 -9.67 3.35
N LEU A 333 30.36 -9.80 2.78
CA LEU A 333 30.06 -10.85 1.80
C LEU A 333 30.86 -10.67 0.49
N GLU A 334 31.02 -9.43 0.02
CA GLU A 334 31.86 -9.11 -1.14
C GLU A 334 33.33 -9.46 -0.87
N THR A 335 33.84 -9.12 0.31
CA THR A 335 35.20 -9.48 0.75
C THR A 335 35.39 -11.00 0.73
N LEU A 336 34.40 -11.77 1.20
CA LEU A 336 34.44 -13.23 1.16
C LEU A 336 34.40 -13.78 -0.27
N GLN A 337 33.62 -13.18 -1.17
CA GLN A 337 33.53 -13.61 -2.57
C GLN A 337 34.81 -13.32 -3.35
N ASN A 338 35.51 -12.23 -3.01
CA ASN A 338 36.74 -11.79 -3.67
C ASN A 338 38.01 -12.30 -2.97
N ASP A 339 37.90 -13.38 -2.17
CA ASP A 339 39.02 -14.00 -1.45
C ASP A 339 39.85 -13.01 -0.59
N PHE A 340 39.18 -12.08 0.10
CA PHE A 340 39.78 -11.04 0.94
C PHE A 340 40.73 -10.09 0.19
N TYR A 341 40.33 -9.65 -1.01
CA TYR A 341 41.04 -8.60 -1.72
C TYR A 341 41.20 -7.33 -0.86
N TYR A 342 42.41 -6.75 -0.86
CA TYR A 342 42.79 -5.72 0.12
C TYR A 342 41.95 -4.44 0.06
N GLN A 343 41.35 -4.09 -1.09
CA GLN A 343 40.48 -2.92 -1.19
C GLN A 343 39.15 -3.17 -0.46
N ASP A 344 38.57 -4.36 -0.63
CA ASP A 344 37.31 -4.72 0.02
C ASP A 344 37.48 -4.84 1.56
N VAL A 345 38.64 -5.34 2.01
CA VAL A 345 38.99 -5.37 3.43
C VAL A 345 39.17 -3.96 4.01
N LEU A 346 39.75 -3.03 3.24
CA LEU A 346 39.87 -1.64 3.66
C LEU A 346 38.51 -0.92 3.67
N ASP A 347 37.62 -1.22 2.74
CA ASP A 347 36.26 -0.68 2.70
C ASP A 347 35.38 -1.21 3.84
N LEU A 348 35.70 -2.39 4.40
CA LEU A 348 35.03 -2.97 5.56
C LEU A 348 35.45 -2.34 6.91
N LEU A 349 36.69 -1.84 7.01
CA LEU A 349 37.28 -1.25 8.23
C LEU A 349 36.89 0.21 8.43
#